data_AF-A0A955XQC3-F1
#
_entry.id   AF-A0A955XQC3-F1
#
_cell.length_a   1.000
_cell.length_b   1.000
_cell.length_c   1.000
_cell.angle_alpha   90.00
_cell.angle_beta   90.00
_cell.angle_gamma   90.00
#
_symmetry.space_group_name_H-M   'P 1'
#
loop_
_entity.id
_entity.type
_entity.pdbx_description
1 polymer ?
#
loop_
_entity_poly.entity_id
_entity_poly.type
_entity_poly.pdbx_seq_one_letter_code
_entity_poly.pdbx_strand_id
1 'polypeptide(L)'
;EPIPVEFHTQVEGFQPYNRDENLARPWAVPGTPGLEHRVGGLEKQGGTGNVSYDPANHEHLFHVRQAKVDKVADFIPPTQVFGAQEGDVLVLGWGGTYGALHAGVSKLVDEGAAVGQVHLRHLNPFPKDLGDIMRRFRKVLVPELNLGQLAMLLRARYLIDVVSHTKVRGKPFKESEIVQAVRTLLEGTR
;
A
#
# COMPACT_ATOMS: atom_id res chain seq x y z
N GLU A 1 5.57 19.49 5.61
CA GLU A 1 6.96 19.88 5.91
C GLU A 1 7.91 18.95 5.17
N PRO A 2 9.11 19.41 4.78
CA PRO A 2 10.12 18.51 4.20
C PRO A 2 10.51 17.43 5.20
N ILE A 3 10.79 16.23 4.70
CA ILE A 3 11.26 15.11 5.53
C ILE A 3 12.64 15.49 6.07
N PRO A 4 12.87 15.51 7.39
CA PRO A 4 14.20 15.77 7.94
C PRO A 4 15.16 14.65 7.49
N VAL A 5 16.33 15.04 6.99
CA VAL A 5 17.37 14.11 6.53
C VAL A 5 18.58 14.27 7.42
N GLU A 6 19.03 13.16 8.02
CA GLU A 6 20.28 13.09 8.76
C GLU A 6 21.34 12.42 7.90
N PHE A 7 22.48 13.09 7.71
CA PHE A 7 23.62 12.55 6.98
C PHE A 7 24.66 12.01 7.96
N HIS A 8 25.22 10.85 7.62
CA HIS A 8 26.29 10.23 8.36
C HIS A 8 27.58 11.05 8.23
N THR A 9 28.25 11.29 9.35
CA THR A 9 29.48 12.12 9.45
C THR A 9 30.65 11.40 10.12
N GLN A 10 30.41 10.25 10.76
CA GLN A 10 31.44 9.50 11.49
C GLN A 10 32.28 8.67 10.52
N VAL A 11 33.59 8.92 10.49
CA VAL A 11 34.53 8.22 9.58
C VAL A 11 34.89 6.84 10.11
N GLU A 12 35.12 6.73 11.42
CA GLU A 12 35.57 5.49 12.03
C GLU A 12 34.48 4.42 11.96
N GLY A 13 34.81 3.26 11.38
CA GLY A 13 33.88 2.15 11.22
C GLY A 13 32.78 2.36 10.18
N PHE A 14 32.87 3.39 9.33
CA PHE A 14 31.86 3.66 8.30
C PHE A 14 31.69 2.47 7.35
N GLN A 15 30.45 1.99 7.27
CA GLN A 15 30.05 0.90 6.38
C GLN A 15 28.78 1.33 5.59
N PRO A 16 28.90 1.64 4.29
CA PRO A 16 27.84 2.26 3.50
C PRO A 16 26.62 1.35 3.22
N TYR A 17 26.73 0.07 3.55
CA TYR A 17 25.68 -0.94 3.43
C TYR A 17 25.31 -1.57 4.79
N ASN A 18 25.76 -0.98 5.89
CA ASN A 18 25.16 -1.24 7.20
C ASN A 18 23.74 -0.68 7.24
N ARG A 19 22.96 -1.19 8.19
CA ARG A 19 21.54 -0.93 8.29
C ARG A 19 21.12 -0.71 9.73
N ASP A 20 20.25 0.27 9.93
CA ASP A 20 19.63 0.57 11.21
C ASP A 20 18.45 -0.37 11.52
N GLU A 21 17.73 -0.12 12.61
CA GLU A 21 16.53 -0.84 13.00
C GLU A 21 15.40 -0.74 11.96
N ASN A 22 15.40 0.27 11.09
CA ASN A 22 14.46 0.45 9.98
C ASN A 22 14.98 -0.15 8.66
N LEU A 23 16.13 -0.83 8.70
CA LEU A 23 16.83 -1.38 7.54
C LEU A 23 17.28 -0.30 6.54
N ALA A 24 17.32 0.96 6.94
CA ALA A 24 17.85 2.07 6.17
C ALA A 24 19.37 2.12 6.26
N ARG A 25 20.01 2.57 5.17
CA ARG A 25 21.48 2.68 5.10
C ARG A 25 21.91 4.05 5.59
N PRO A 26 23.08 4.20 6.23
CA PRO A 26 23.66 5.50 6.47
C PRO A 26 23.97 6.19 5.13
N TRP A 27 23.62 7.46 5.00
CA TRP A 27 23.93 8.27 3.82
C TRP A 27 25.01 9.29 4.15
N ALA A 28 26.13 9.21 3.45
CA ALA A 28 27.15 10.26 3.50
C ALA A 28 26.98 11.19 2.30
N VAL A 29 27.18 12.49 2.51
CA VAL A 29 27.14 13.48 1.41
C VAL A 29 28.35 13.25 0.50
N PRO A 30 28.17 13.17 -0.84
CA PRO A 30 29.29 13.08 -1.76
C PRO A 30 30.31 14.21 -1.55
N GLY A 31 31.60 13.86 -1.49
CA GLY A 31 32.69 14.81 -1.21
C GLY A 31 33.07 14.93 0.26
N THR A 32 32.41 14.20 1.18
CA THR A 32 32.81 14.14 2.59
C THR A 32 34.08 13.28 2.73
N PRO A 33 35.22 13.84 3.19
CA PRO A 33 36.46 13.08 3.33
C PRO A 33 36.32 11.92 4.31
N GLY A 34 36.85 10.74 3.95
CA GLY A 34 36.82 9.53 4.78
C GLY A 34 35.52 8.73 4.71
N LEU A 35 34.52 9.19 3.95
CA LEU A 35 33.24 8.49 3.72
C LEU A 35 33.08 8.06 2.25
N GLU A 36 34.18 7.92 1.52
CA GLU A 36 34.17 7.53 0.12
C GLU A 36 33.62 6.11 -0.05
N HIS A 37 32.61 5.94 -0.90
CA HIS A 37 32.01 4.64 -1.16
C HIS A 37 31.39 4.56 -2.56
N ARG A 38 31.05 3.35 -3.01
CA ARG A 38 30.50 3.09 -4.34
C ARG A 38 29.04 2.65 -4.25
N VAL A 39 28.15 3.46 -4.81
CA VAL A 39 26.76 3.07 -5.09
C VAL A 39 26.65 2.64 -6.55
N GLY A 40 25.98 1.52 -6.82
CA GLY A 40 25.80 1.01 -8.17
C GLY A 40 24.76 -0.11 -8.22
N GLY A 41 24.42 -0.55 -9.43
CA GLY A 41 23.35 -1.55 -9.66
C GLY A 41 23.75 -3.01 -9.46
N LEU A 42 25.04 -3.32 -9.37
CA LEU A 42 25.50 -4.67 -9.03
C LEU A 42 25.23 -4.98 -7.57
N GLU A 43 24.98 -6.26 -7.26
CA GLU A 43 24.81 -6.71 -5.88
C GLU A 43 26.04 -6.36 -5.03
N LYS A 44 25.76 -5.94 -3.80
CA LYS A 44 26.78 -5.43 -2.89
C LYS A 44 26.92 -6.35 -1.69
N GLN A 45 28.09 -6.40 -1.09
CA GLN A 45 28.28 -7.07 0.19
C GLN A 45 27.62 -6.25 1.29
N GLY A 46 26.92 -6.93 2.21
CA GLY A 46 26.44 -6.32 3.45
C GLY A 46 27.56 -5.61 4.21
N GLY A 47 27.25 -4.42 4.76
CA GLY A 47 28.25 -3.59 5.43
C GLY A 47 29.14 -2.82 4.47
N THR A 48 30.13 -3.48 3.87
CA THR A 48 31.23 -2.81 3.13
C THR A 48 30.79 -2.15 1.83
N GLY A 49 29.79 -2.69 1.12
CA GLY A 49 29.35 -2.17 -0.18
C GLY A 49 30.22 -2.55 -1.38
N ASN A 50 31.15 -3.48 -1.21
CA ASN A 50 31.91 -4.07 -2.32
C ASN A 50 31.01 -4.89 -3.23
N VAL A 51 31.38 -5.09 -4.49
CA VAL A 51 30.61 -5.99 -5.38
C VAL A 51 30.70 -7.42 -4.83
N SER A 52 29.57 -8.10 -4.75
CA SER A 52 29.50 -9.49 -4.28
C SER A 52 28.73 -10.36 -5.26
N TYR A 53 29.27 -11.55 -5.52
CA TYR A 53 28.61 -12.63 -6.26
C TYR A 53 28.26 -13.82 -5.36
N ASP A 54 28.45 -13.66 -4.05
CA ASP A 54 28.16 -14.71 -3.07
C ASP A 54 26.64 -14.95 -2.99
N PRO A 55 26.16 -16.20 -3.18
CA PRO A 55 24.74 -16.49 -3.23
C PRO A 55 24.02 -16.24 -1.89
N ALA A 56 24.67 -16.52 -0.75
CA ALA A 56 24.07 -16.31 0.56
C ALA A 56 23.89 -14.81 0.87
N ASN A 57 24.89 -13.99 0.52
CA ASN A 57 24.78 -12.54 0.58
C ASN A 57 23.65 -12.03 -0.33
N HIS A 58 23.52 -12.56 -1.55
CA HIS A 58 22.46 -12.15 -2.47
C HIS A 58 21.07 -12.43 -1.90
N GLU A 59 20.82 -13.66 -1.44
CA GLU A 59 19.56 -14.05 -0.79
C GLU A 59 19.26 -13.15 0.42
N HIS A 60 20.23 -13.02 1.33
CA HIS A 60 20.09 -12.19 2.53
C HIS A 60 19.68 -10.75 2.18
N LEU A 61 20.38 -10.12 1.23
CA LEU A 61 20.11 -8.72 0.89
C LEU A 61 18.82 -8.54 0.11
N PHE A 62 18.36 -9.54 -0.63
CA PHE A 62 17.02 -9.56 -1.21
C PHE A 62 15.94 -9.53 -0.13
N HIS A 63 16.04 -10.42 0.87
CA HIS A 63 15.12 -10.43 2.00
C HIS A 63 15.15 -9.13 2.79
N VAL A 64 16.34 -8.57 3.03
CA VAL A 64 16.48 -7.30 3.75
C VAL A 64 15.85 -6.13 2.99
N ARG A 65 16.03 -6.06 1.66
CA ARG A 65 15.40 -5.01 0.83
C ARG A 65 13.88 -5.14 0.82
N GLN A 66 13.35 -6.37 0.72
CA GLN A 66 11.92 -6.62 0.79
C GLN A 66 11.36 -6.26 2.17
N ALA A 67 12.01 -6.73 3.24
CA ALA A 67 11.62 -6.42 4.62
C ALA A 67 11.64 -4.91 4.91
N LYS A 68 12.58 -4.16 4.32
CA LYS A 68 12.59 -2.70 4.42
C LYS A 68 11.32 -2.08 3.80
N VAL A 69 10.89 -2.55 2.62
CA VAL A 69 9.65 -2.08 2.00
C VAL A 69 8.45 -2.45 2.87
N ASP A 70 8.42 -3.67 3.40
CA ASP A 70 7.31 -4.13 4.24
C ASP A 70 7.20 -3.35 5.56
N LYS A 71 8.34 -2.96 6.16
CA LYS A 71 8.39 -2.11 7.37
C LYS A 71 7.74 -0.74 7.19
N VAL A 72 7.58 -0.24 5.97
CA VAL A 72 6.82 1.00 5.72
C VAL A 72 5.40 0.89 6.28
N ALA A 73 4.83 -0.31 6.32
CA ALA A 73 3.51 -0.55 6.89
C ALA A 73 3.42 -0.22 8.39
N ASP A 74 4.55 -0.19 9.12
CA ASP A 74 4.62 0.17 10.54
C ASP A 74 4.33 1.66 10.77
N PHE A 75 4.55 2.48 9.74
CA PHE A 75 4.36 3.93 9.75
C PHE A 75 3.06 4.38 9.07
N ILE A 76 2.31 3.44 8.47
CA ILE A 76 1.00 3.74 7.88
C ILE A 76 -0.02 3.87 9.02
N PRO A 77 -0.75 5.01 9.11
CA PRO A 77 -1.81 5.16 10.11
C PRO A 77 -2.91 4.10 9.96
N PRO A 78 -3.65 3.79 11.04
CA PRO A 78 -4.80 2.89 10.96
C PRO A 78 -5.77 3.30 9.85
N THR A 79 -6.30 2.30 9.14
CA THR A 79 -7.18 2.52 8.01
C THR A 79 -8.52 3.06 8.48
N GLN A 80 -8.91 4.21 7.94
CA GLN A 80 -10.21 4.81 8.26
C GLN A 80 -11.31 4.16 7.44
N VAL A 81 -12.40 3.78 8.11
CA VAL A 81 -13.61 3.24 7.49
C VAL A 81 -14.74 4.24 7.69
N PHE A 82 -15.29 4.75 6.59
CA PHE A 82 -16.50 5.57 6.60
C PHE A 82 -17.75 4.68 6.51
N GLY A 83 -18.83 5.07 7.19
CA GLY A 83 -20.06 4.26 7.25
C GLY A 83 -19.96 3.11 8.24
N ALA A 84 -20.56 1.96 7.87
CA ALA A 84 -20.57 0.78 8.72
C ALA A 84 -19.15 0.22 8.90
N GLN A 85 -18.82 -0.25 10.12
CA GLN A 85 -17.52 -0.84 10.44
C GLN A 85 -17.44 -2.33 10.05
N GLU A 86 -18.60 -2.95 9.88
CA GLU A 86 -18.85 -4.32 9.42
C GLU A 86 -20.22 -4.34 8.72
N GLY A 87 -20.49 -5.33 7.86
CA GLY A 87 -21.78 -5.38 7.18
C GLY A 87 -21.79 -6.16 5.87
N ASP A 88 -22.63 -5.72 4.94
CA ASP A 88 -22.89 -6.44 3.71
C ASP A 88 -21.84 -6.13 2.63
N VAL A 89 -21.51 -4.86 2.43
CA VAL A 89 -20.58 -4.42 1.36
C VAL A 89 -19.55 -3.44 1.86
N LEU A 90 -18.27 -3.74 1.62
CA LEU A 90 -17.18 -2.78 1.69
C LEU A 90 -16.90 -2.23 0.29
N VAL A 91 -16.99 -0.92 0.11
CA VAL A 91 -16.52 -0.24 -1.10
C VAL A 91 -15.08 0.22 -0.87
N LEU A 92 -14.13 -0.37 -1.59
CA LEU A 92 -12.71 -0.10 -1.46
C LEU A 92 -12.19 0.60 -2.72
N GLY A 93 -11.77 1.86 -2.56
CA GLY A 93 -11.30 2.72 -3.64
C GLY A 93 -9.88 3.21 -3.47
N TRP A 94 -9.37 3.90 -4.50
CA TRP A 94 -8.07 4.60 -4.46
C TRP A 94 -8.04 5.76 -5.48
N GLY A 95 -7.11 6.69 -5.29
CA GLY A 95 -6.88 7.80 -6.21
C GLY A 95 -8.12 8.69 -6.45
N GLY A 96 -8.32 9.11 -7.69
CA GLY A 96 -9.38 10.07 -8.08
C GLY A 96 -10.83 9.55 -7.99
N THR A 97 -11.05 8.30 -7.60
CA THR A 97 -12.41 7.74 -7.43
C THR A 97 -13.12 8.24 -6.17
N TYR A 98 -12.37 8.82 -5.20
CA TYR A 98 -12.86 9.16 -3.85
C TYR A 98 -14.23 9.84 -3.84
N GLY A 99 -14.39 10.93 -4.58
CA GLY A 99 -15.60 11.77 -4.52
C GLY A 99 -16.87 11.00 -4.93
N ALA A 100 -16.79 10.22 -6.01
CA ALA A 100 -17.94 9.43 -6.48
C ALA A 100 -18.27 8.29 -5.51
N LEU A 101 -17.25 7.65 -4.94
CA LEU A 101 -17.44 6.57 -3.97
C LEU A 101 -18.05 7.10 -2.67
N HIS A 102 -17.51 8.20 -2.16
CA HIS A 102 -17.98 8.78 -0.91
C HIS A 102 -19.42 9.27 -1.02
N ALA A 103 -19.77 9.96 -2.10
CA ALA A 103 -21.16 10.38 -2.34
C ALA A 103 -22.11 9.17 -2.43
N GLY A 104 -21.72 8.13 -3.18
CA GLY A 104 -22.56 6.94 -3.36
C GLY A 104 -22.74 6.14 -2.07
N VAL A 105 -21.67 5.95 -1.30
CA VAL A 105 -21.73 5.24 -0.01
C VAL A 105 -22.48 6.07 1.02
N SER A 106 -22.24 7.38 1.13
CA SER A 106 -22.96 8.26 2.07
C SER A 106 -24.46 8.15 1.88
N LYS A 107 -24.94 8.21 0.63
CA LYS A 107 -26.35 8.05 0.33
C LYS A 107 -26.92 6.71 0.79
N LEU A 108 -26.19 5.62 0.56
CA LEU A 108 -26.63 4.28 1.00
C LEU A 108 -26.64 4.14 2.53
N VAL A 109 -25.68 4.78 3.21
CA VAL A 109 -25.66 4.85 4.67
C VAL A 109 -26.84 5.66 5.20
N ASP A 110 -27.16 6.79 4.57
CA ASP A 110 -28.34 7.62 4.91
C ASP A 110 -29.67 6.86 4.68
N GLU A 111 -29.69 5.92 3.73
CA GLU A 111 -30.79 4.99 3.48
C GLU A 111 -30.81 3.78 4.45
N GLY A 112 -29.86 3.69 5.39
CA GLY A 112 -29.78 2.66 6.42
C GLY A 112 -29.09 1.36 5.98
N ALA A 113 -28.38 1.34 4.85
CA ALA A 113 -27.67 0.15 4.39
C ALA A 113 -26.37 -0.09 5.20
N ALA A 114 -26.06 -1.35 5.49
CA ALA A 114 -24.84 -1.76 6.18
C ALA A 114 -23.62 -1.78 5.23
N VAL A 115 -23.23 -0.58 4.76
CA VAL A 115 -22.16 -0.38 3.78
C VAL A 115 -21.02 0.42 4.40
N GLY A 116 -19.79 -0.05 4.19
CA GLY A 116 -18.57 0.65 4.60
C GLY A 116 -17.78 1.15 3.39
N GLN A 117 -16.94 2.16 3.60
CA GLN A 117 -15.99 2.66 2.60
C GLN A 117 -14.58 2.73 3.16
N VAL A 118 -13.61 2.23 2.39
CA VAL A 118 -12.18 2.49 2.59
C VAL A 118 -11.62 3.15 1.33
N HIS A 119 -10.82 4.21 1.51
CA HIS A 119 -10.10 4.82 0.40
C HIS A 119 -8.59 4.78 0.64
N LEU A 120 -7.90 3.95 -0.14
CA LEU A 120 -6.48 3.70 0.03
C LEU A 120 -5.63 4.86 -0.47
N ARG A 121 -4.67 5.24 0.37
CA ARG A 121 -3.56 6.16 0.03
C ARG A 121 -2.24 5.42 -0.20
N HIS A 122 -2.02 4.33 0.53
CA HIS A 122 -0.80 3.52 0.47
C HIS A 122 -1.11 2.19 -0.22
N LEU A 123 -0.46 1.90 -1.34
CA LEU A 123 -0.69 0.70 -2.16
C LEU A 123 0.40 -0.35 -2.01
N ASN A 124 1.63 0.06 -1.66
CA ASN A 124 2.73 -0.87 -1.42
C ASN A 124 3.68 -0.34 -0.32
N PRO A 125 3.73 -0.99 0.84
CA PRO A 125 2.83 -2.05 1.29
C PRO A 125 1.41 -1.51 1.52
N PHE A 126 0.42 -2.41 1.58
CA PHE A 126 -0.91 -2.06 2.08
C PHE A 126 -0.89 -1.84 3.60
N PRO A 127 -1.86 -1.10 4.16
CA PRO A 127 -2.06 -1.01 5.61
C PRO A 127 -2.21 -2.39 6.25
N LYS A 128 -1.65 -2.59 7.45
CA LYS A 128 -1.62 -3.89 8.14
C LYS A 128 -3.01 -4.44 8.47
N ASP A 129 -3.93 -3.53 8.79
CA ASP A 129 -5.30 -3.82 9.22
C ASP A 129 -6.27 -4.06 8.04
N LEU A 130 -5.85 -3.80 6.80
CA LEU A 130 -6.74 -3.82 5.64
C LEU A 130 -7.39 -5.19 5.43
N GLY A 131 -6.63 -6.27 5.59
CA GLY A 131 -7.15 -7.62 5.43
C GLY A 131 -8.25 -7.95 6.44
N ASP A 132 -8.08 -7.53 7.70
CA ASP A 132 -9.08 -7.76 8.75
C ASP A 132 -10.32 -6.90 8.51
N ILE A 133 -10.13 -5.65 8.09
CA ILE A 133 -11.24 -4.76 7.69
C ILE A 133 -12.07 -5.40 6.58
N MET A 134 -11.42 -5.91 5.53
CA MET A 134 -12.10 -6.56 4.40
C MET A 134 -12.92 -7.78 4.83
N ARG A 135 -12.44 -8.59 5.79
CA ARG A 135 -13.14 -9.79 6.28
C ARG A 135 -14.41 -9.48 7.09
N ARG A 136 -14.55 -8.27 7.62
CA ARG A 136 -15.76 -7.84 8.35
C ARG A 136 -16.97 -7.59 7.44
N PHE A 137 -16.79 -7.68 6.13
CA PHE A 137 -17.86 -7.47 5.17
C PHE A 137 -18.10 -8.72 4.33
N ARG A 138 -19.38 -9.00 4.02
CA ARG A 138 -19.75 -10.17 3.21
C ARG A 138 -19.21 -10.08 1.77
N LYS A 139 -19.15 -8.86 1.23
CA LYS A 139 -18.63 -8.58 -0.12
C LYS A 139 -17.69 -7.38 -0.08
N VAL A 140 -16.65 -7.42 -0.91
CA VAL A 140 -15.75 -6.29 -1.14
C VAL A 140 -15.90 -5.85 -2.60
N LEU A 141 -16.39 -4.63 -2.84
CA LEU A 141 -16.49 -4.02 -4.15
C LEU A 141 -15.30 -3.08 -4.38
N VAL A 142 -14.61 -3.22 -5.51
CA VAL A 142 -13.52 -2.32 -5.91
C VAL A 142 -13.87 -1.62 -7.21
N PRO A 143 -14.37 -0.38 -7.14
CA PRO A 143 -14.55 0.47 -8.31
C PRO A 143 -13.23 1.12 -8.72
N GLU A 144 -12.78 0.87 -9.94
CA GLU A 144 -11.53 1.45 -10.44
C GLU A 144 -11.59 1.87 -11.92
N LEU A 145 -10.89 2.95 -12.25
CA LEU A 145 -10.85 3.54 -13.60
C LEU A 145 -9.78 2.89 -14.48
N ASN A 146 -9.69 1.57 -14.40
CA ASN A 146 -8.68 0.74 -15.04
C ASN A 146 -9.27 -0.67 -15.25
N LEU A 147 -8.44 -1.68 -15.51
CA LEU A 147 -8.89 -3.05 -15.83
C LEU A 147 -8.82 -4.03 -14.66
N GLY A 148 -8.91 -3.56 -13.41
CA GLY A 148 -9.01 -4.43 -12.23
C GLY A 148 -7.68 -4.67 -11.51
N GLN A 149 -6.71 -3.75 -11.61
CA GLN A 149 -5.38 -3.99 -11.04
C GLN A 149 -5.40 -4.04 -9.51
N LEU A 150 -6.16 -3.17 -8.83
CA LEU A 150 -6.24 -3.21 -7.38
C LEU A 150 -6.99 -4.47 -6.92
N ALA A 151 -8.09 -4.81 -7.59
CA ALA A 151 -8.83 -6.04 -7.29
C ALA A 151 -7.94 -7.30 -7.39
N MET A 152 -7.07 -7.38 -8.41
CA MET A 152 -6.10 -8.47 -8.56
C MET A 152 -5.12 -8.54 -7.38
N LEU A 153 -4.52 -7.42 -6.99
CA LEU A 153 -3.55 -7.37 -5.89
C LEU A 153 -4.18 -7.76 -4.55
N LEU A 154 -5.40 -7.28 -4.28
CA LEU A 154 -6.13 -7.59 -3.05
C LEU A 154 -6.48 -9.07 -2.95
N ARG A 155 -6.97 -9.68 -4.03
CA ARG A 155 -7.24 -11.13 -4.07
C ARG A 155 -5.97 -11.94 -3.85
N ALA A 156 -4.88 -11.59 -4.54
CA ALA A 156 -3.61 -12.28 -4.45
C ALA A 156 -3.02 -12.22 -3.03
N ARG A 157 -3.16 -11.08 -2.34
CA ARG A 157 -2.58 -10.88 -1.01
C ARG A 157 -3.42 -11.45 0.13
N TYR A 158 -4.75 -11.31 0.07
CA TYR A 158 -5.64 -11.62 1.20
C TYR A 158 -6.49 -12.87 1.02
N LEU A 159 -6.54 -13.44 -0.18
CA LEU A 159 -7.43 -14.56 -0.54
C LEU A 159 -8.91 -14.26 -0.25
N ILE A 160 -9.30 -13.00 -0.37
CA ILE A 160 -10.69 -12.54 -0.23
C ILE A 160 -11.26 -12.34 -1.62
N ASP A 161 -12.48 -12.84 -1.87
CA ASP A 161 -13.16 -12.56 -3.13
C ASP A 161 -13.56 -11.08 -3.20
N VAL A 162 -12.98 -10.39 -4.18
CA VAL A 162 -13.22 -8.97 -4.45
C VAL A 162 -14.03 -8.85 -5.73
N VAL A 163 -15.15 -8.15 -5.70
CA VAL A 163 -15.92 -7.81 -6.90
C VAL A 163 -15.26 -6.63 -7.60
N SER A 164 -14.72 -6.86 -8.79
CA SER A 164 -14.11 -5.80 -9.62
C SER A 164 -15.19 -5.02 -10.37
N HIS A 165 -15.19 -3.69 -10.25
CA HIS A 165 -16.10 -2.80 -10.97
C HIS A 165 -15.30 -1.77 -11.79
N THR A 166 -15.04 -2.11 -13.04
CA THR A 166 -14.10 -1.37 -13.89
C THR A 166 -14.77 -0.38 -14.83
N LYS A 167 -14.19 0.81 -15.00
CA LYS A 167 -14.61 1.78 -16.01
C LYS A 167 -13.43 2.43 -16.72
N VAL A 168 -13.25 2.11 -18.01
CA VAL A 168 -12.16 2.63 -18.86
C VAL A 168 -12.68 3.51 -19.99
N ARG A 169 -13.61 4.42 -19.68
CA ARG A 169 -14.29 5.29 -20.66
C ARG A 169 -13.80 6.74 -20.65
N GLY A 170 -12.63 7.02 -20.06
CA GLY A 170 -12.07 8.37 -19.96
C GLY A 170 -12.91 9.37 -19.15
N LYS A 171 -13.82 8.88 -18.30
CA LYS A 171 -14.69 9.69 -17.45
C LYS A 171 -14.72 9.10 -16.03
N PRO A 172 -14.81 9.94 -14.99
CA PRO A 172 -14.95 9.46 -13.62
C PRO A 172 -16.27 8.71 -13.43
N PHE A 173 -16.36 7.94 -12.35
CA PHE A 173 -17.64 7.41 -11.88
C PHE A 173 -18.59 8.55 -11.48
N LYS A 174 -19.88 8.34 -11.72
CA LYS A 174 -20.95 9.11 -11.09
C LYS A 174 -21.37 8.43 -9.79
N GLU A 175 -21.87 9.21 -8.85
CA GLU A 175 -22.52 8.70 -7.62
C GLU A 175 -23.52 7.58 -7.94
N SER A 176 -24.41 7.80 -8.92
CA SER A 176 -25.45 6.83 -9.28
C SER A 176 -24.91 5.49 -9.79
N GLU A 177 -23.74 5.48 -10.43
CA GLU A 177 -23.10 4.22 -10.87
C GLU A 177 -22.67 3.39 -9.66
N ILE A 178 -22.15 4.05 -8.62
CA ILE A 178 -21.71 3.40 -7.37
C ILE A 178 -22.91 2.87 -6.59
N VAL A 179 -23.94 3.70 -6.42
CA VAL A 179 -25.18 3.30 -5.74
C VAL A 179 -25.79 2.07 -6.40
N GLN A 180 -25.88 2.07 -7.74
CA GLN A 180 -26.44 0.94 -8.46
C GLN A 180 -25.58 -0.32 -8.31
N ALA A 181 -24.25 -0.20 -8.41
CA ALA A 181 -23.35 -1.34 -8.25
C ALA A 181 -23.47 -1.99 -6.86
N VAL A 182 -23.55 -1.17 -5.80
CA VAL A 182 -23.72 -1.69 -4.44
C VAL A 182 -25.11 -2.32 -4.25
N ARG A 183 -26.19 -1.70 -4.75
CA ARG A 183 -27.54 -2.28 -4.66
C ARG A 183 -27.63 -3.65 -5.33
N THR A 184 -27.04 -3.82 -6.50
CA THR A 184 -26.97 -5.13 -7.18
C THR A 184 -26.27 -6.18 -6.33
N LEU A 185 -25.25 -5.82 -5.55
CA LEU A 185 -24.60 -6.75 -4.62
C LEU A 185 -25.46 -7.05 -3.38
N LEU A 186 -26.18 -6.06 -2.86
CA LEU A 186 -27.09 -6.26 -1.72
C LEU A 186 -28.26 -7.19 -2.07
N GLU A 187 -28.81 -7.08 -3.29
CA GLU A 187 -29.89 -7.95 -3.78
C GLU A 187 -29.45 -9.44 -3.85
N GLY A 188 -28.21 -9.71 -4.26
CA GLY A 188 -27.65 -11.06 -4.32
C GLY A 188 -27.16 -11.62 -2.97
N THR A 189 -27.29 -10.85 -1.88
CA THR A 189 -26.87 -11.25 -0.52
C THR A 189 -28.07 -11.73 0.34
N ARG A 190 -29.31 -11.58 -0.18
CA ARG A 190 -30.55 -12.04 0.47
C ARG A 190 -30.82 -13.52 0.22
#